data_AF-A0AB37QHF8-F1
#
_entry.id   AF-A0AB37QHF8-F1
#
_cell.length_a   1.000
_cell.length_b   1.000
_cell.length_c   1.000
_cell.angle_alpha   90.00
_cell.angle_beta   90.00
_cell.angle_gamma   90.00
#
_symmetry.space_group_name_H-M   'P 1'
#
loop_
_entity.id
_entity.type
_entity.pdbx_description
1 polymer ?
#
loop_
_entity_poly.entity_id
_entity_poly.type
_entity_poly.pdbx_seq_one_letter_code
_entity_poly.pdbx_strand_id
1 'polypeptide(L)'
;MIERTVALLSTRKLGLSMTVFVEVKLSGHGRRYLAEFEEAIIGHPEVLECYTMAGGMDFMLKVVAQDIASYERFLRDHLLQLPHVHEAHSNIAMSTVKRTTELPLD
;
A
#
# COMPACT_ATOMS: atom_id res chain seq x y z
N MET A 1 -9.06 12.41 -21.75
CA MET A 1 -7.63 12.55 -21.44
C MET A 1 -7.11 11.17 -21.04
N ILE A 2 -5.92 10.75 -21.49
CA ILE A 2 -5.34 9.42 -21.20
C ILE A 2 -4.01 9.63 -20.48
N GLU A 3 -3.84 9.07 -19.27
CA GLU A 3 -2.59 9.15 -18.51
C GLU A 3 -1.58 8.08 -18.95
N ARG A 4 -2.03 6.82 -19.10
CA ARG A 4 -1.19 5.68 -19.49
C ARG A 4 -2.02 4.52 -20.05
N THR A 5 -1.39 3.65 -20.83
CA THR A 5 -1.95 2.36 -21.28
C THR A 5 -1.18 1.23 -20.62
N VAL A 6 -1.88 0.27 -20.02
CA VAL A 6 -1.29 -0.84 -19.26
C VAL A 6 -1.98 -2.16 -19.57
N ALA A 7 -1.27 -3.28 -19.38
CA ALA A 7 -1.84 -4.62 -19.34
C ALA A 7 -2.11 -5.05 -17.90
N LEU A 8 -3.31 -5.58 -17.61
CA LEU A 8 -3.67 -6.08 -16.29
C LEU A 8 -3.36 -7.56 -16.18
N LEU A 9 -2.45 -7.92 -15.27
CA LEU A 9 -2.03 -9.31 -15.05
C LEU A 9 -2.85 -9.99 -13.93
N SER A 10 -2.94 -11.31 -14.00
CA SER A 10 -3.61 -12.11 -12.96
C SER A 10 -2.68 -12.31 -11.76
N THR A 11 -3.00 -11.65 -10.64
CA THR A 11 -2.25 -11.80 -9.38
C THR A 11 -2.19 -13.27 -8.93
N ARG A 12 -3.30 -14.01 -9.07
CA ARG A 12 -3.36 -15.45 -8.76
C ARG A 12 -2.37 -16.28 -9.57
N LYS A 13 -2.26 -16.05 -10.88
CA LYS A 13 -1.32 -16.80 -11.74
C LYS A 13 0.14 -16.45 -11.45
N LEU A 14 0.39 -15.26 -10.90
CA LEU A 14 1.71 -14.80 -10.47
C LEU A 14 2.04 -15.19 -9.02
N GLY A 15 1.17 -15.94 -8.34
CA GLY A 15 1.37 -16.33 -6.94
C GLY A 15 1.19 -15.18 -5.94
N LEU A 16 0.71 -14.00 -6.36
CA LEU A 16 0.38 -12.86 -5.49
C LEU A 16 -1.03 -13.04 -4.92
N SER A 17 -1.20 -14.03 -4.05
CA SER A 17 -2.50 -14.46 -3.52
C SER A 17 -3.04 -13.57 -2.40
N MET A 18 -2.20 -12.76 -1.76
CA MET A 18 -2.60 -11.98 -0.60
C MET A 18 -2.63 -10.48 -0.91
N THR A 19 -3.66 -9.80 -0.42
CA THR A 19 -3.76 -8.34 -0.44
C THR A 19 -3.95 -7.86 0.99
N VAL A 20 -3.16 -6.88 1.40
CA VAL A 20 -3.17 -6.29 2.74
C VAL A 20 -3.37 -4.79 2.62
N PHE A 21 -4.30 -4.26 3.39
CA PHE A 21 -4.47 -2.84 3.58
C PHE A 21 -3.74 -2.44 4.85
N VAL A 22 -2.83 -1.48 4.76
CA VAL A 22 -2.01 -1.05 5.90
C VAL A 22 -2.28 0.41 6.19
N GLU A 23 -2.78 0.67 7.38
CA GLU A 23 -2.90 2.03 7.90
C GLU A 23 -1.59 2.38 8.62
N VAL A 24 -0.96 3.48 8.23
CA VAL A 24 0.31 3.93 8.80
C VAL A 24 0.12 5.28 9.47
N LYS A 25 0.63 5.39 10.69
CA LYS A 25 0.75 6.65 11.40
C LYS A 25 2.20 7.03 11.56
N LEU A 26 2.50 8.30 11.35
CA LEU A 26 3.82 8.85 11.56
C LEU A 26 3.98 9.37 12.99
N SER A 27 5.22 9.38 13.47
CA SER A 27 5.58 9.79 14.83
C SER A 27 5.56 11.29 15.04
N GLY A 28 5.41 12.07 13.98
CA GLY A 28 5.46 13.52 13.99
C GLY A 28 4.57 14.12 12.93
N HIS A 29 4.22 15.39 13.14
CA HIS A 29 3.35 16.13 12.26
C HIS A 29 4.17 17.12 11.43
N GLY A 30 3.74 17.35 10.20
CA GLY A 30 4.29 18.39 9.33
C GLY A 30 4.79 17.88 7.98
N ARG A 31 4.91 18.80 7.03
CA ARG A 31 5.21 18.51 5.62
C ARG A 31 6.46 17.67 5.40
N ARG A 32 7.50 17.85 6.23
CA ARG A 32 8.76 17.12 6.08
C ARG A 32 8.60 15.61 6.36
N TYR A 33 7.84 15.25 7.40
CA TYR A 33 7.64 13.85 7.79
C TYR A 33 6.86 13.10 6.70
N LEU A 34 5.81 13.74 6.18
CA LEU A 34 5.02 13.21 5.07
C LEU A 34 5.89 13.02 3.82
N ALA A 35 6.64 14.05 3.41
CA ALA A 35 7.48 13.98 2.22
C ALA A 35 8.55 12.89 2.30
N GLU A 36 9.26 12.77 3.44
CA GLU A 36 10.28 11.74 3.64
C GLU A 36 9.69 10.32 3.61
N PHE A 37 8.46 10.13 4.11
CA PHE A 37 7.75 8.86 4.00
C PHE A 37 7.27 8.57 2.57
N GLU A 38 6.67 9.56 1.90
CA GLU A 38 6.19 9.47 0.51
C GLU A 38 7.32 9.08 -0.44
N GLU A 39 8.48 9.73 -0.34
CA GLU A 39 9.66 9.40 -1.16
C GLU A 39 10.15 7.98 -0.91
N ALA A 40 10.17 7.54 0.36
CA ALA A 40 10.64 6.21 0.71
C ALA A 40 9.68 5.11 0.26
N ILE A 41 8.37 5.30 0.39
CA ILE A 41 7.39 4.25 0.10
C ILE A 41 7.23 3.96 -1.40
N ILE A 42 7.46 4.96 -2.27
CA ILE A 42 7.38 4.81 -3.73
C ILE A 42 8.33 3.73 -4.26
N GLY A 43 9.44 3.46 -3.56
CA GLY A 43 10.44 2.47 -3.96
C GLY A 43 9.99 1.01 -3.80
N HIS A 44 8.83 0.74 -3.18
CA HIS A 44 8.38 -0.62 -2.85
C HIS A 44 7.35 -1.16 -3.85
N PRO A 45 7.74 -2.04 -4.81
CA PRO A 45 6.84 -2.55 -5.84
C PRO A 45 5.67 -3.39 -5.33
N GLU A 46 5.76 -3.94 -4.12
CA GLU A 46 4.67 -4.62 -3.43
C GLU A 46 3.55 -3.66 -3.00
N VAL A 47 3.82 -2.35 -2.89
CA VAL A 47 2.83 -1.30 -2.59
C VAL A 47 2.20 -0.83 -3.89
N LEU A 48 0.97 -1.25 -4.16
CA LEU A 48 0.26 -0.93 -5.41
C LEU A 48 -0.45 0.43 -5.36
N GLU A 49 -0.90 0.84 -4.18
CA GLU A 49 -1.59 2.11 -3.96
C GLU A 49 -1.18 2.66 -2.59
N CYS A 50 -1.03 3.98 -2.50
CA CYS A 50 -0.73 4.69 -1.26
C CYS A 50 -1.50 6.01 -1.28
N TYR A 51 -2.25 6.29 -0.23
CA TYR A 51 -3.10 7.49 -0.12
C TYR A 51 -2.83 8.20 1.20
N THR A 52 -2.77 9.53 1.16
CA THR A 52 -2.86 10.35 2.38
C THR A 52 -4.29 10.32 2.92
N MET A 53 -4.44 10.17 4.23
CA MET A 53 -5.75 10.02 4.85
C MET A 53 -6.15 11.26 5.64
N ALA A 54 -7.38 11.73 5.46
CA ALA A 54 -7.99 12.73 6.33
C ALA A 54 -8.56 12.01 7.56
N GLY A 55 -7.75 11.81 8.61
CA GLY A 55 -8.17 11.05 9.78
C GLY A 55 -7.07 10.85 10.83
N GLY A 56 -7.23 9.82 11.67
CA GLY A 56 -6.29 9.49 12.75
C GLY A 56 -5.00 8.77 12.31
N MET A 57 -4.93 8.40 11.03
CA MET A 57 -3.80 7.77 10.35
C MET A 57 -3.35 8.69 9.23
N ASP A 58 -2.06 8.68 8.91
CA ASP A 58 -1.49 9.57 7.89
C ASP A 58 -1.59 8.95 6.49
N PHE A 59 -1.38 7.64 6.38
CA PHE A 59 -1.41 6.91 5.10
C PHE A 59 -2.24 5.63 5.13
N MET A 60 -2.82 5.28 3.99
CA MET A 60 -3.40 3.97 3.70
C MET A 60 -2.69 3.36 2.50
N LEU A 61 -2.14 2.16 2.68
CA LEU A 61 -1.42 1.42 1.66
C LEU A 61 -2.22 0.20 1.24
N LYS A 62 -2.13 -0.17 -0.05
CA LYS A 62 -2.57 -1.46 -0.56
C LYS A 62 -1.35 -2.25 -1.01
N VAL A 63 -1.05 -3.30 -0.28
CA VAL A 63 0.12 -4.15 -0.47
C VAL A 63 -0.30 -5.51 -1.02
N VAL A 64 0.46 -6.05 -1.97
CA VAL A 64 0.31 -7.43 -2.44
C VAL A 64 1.49 -8.28 -2.02
N ALA A 65 1.22 -9.52 -1.64
CA ALA A 65 2.24 -10.47 -1.24
C ALA A 65 1.88 -11.89 -1.69
N GLN A 66 2.86 -12.78 -1.71
CA GLN A 66 2.63 -14.19 -2.02
C GLN A 66 1.83 -14.88 -0.91
N ASP A 67 2.29 -14.69 0.32
CA ASP A 67 1.75 -15.30 1.54
C ASP A 67 2.03 -14.41 2.76
N ILE A 68 1.58 -14.86 3.93
CA ILE A 68 1.74 -14.14 5.19
C ILE A 68 3.21 -13.95 5.58
N ALA A 69 4.07 -14.92 5.30
CA ALA A 69 5.49 -14.84 5.62
C ALA A 69 6.20 -13.77 4.78
N SER A 70 5.83 -13.65 3.50
CA SER A 70 6.35 -12.63 2.59
C SER A 70 5.90 -11.24 3.00
N TYR A 71 4.64 -11.10 3.43
CA TYR A 71 4.16 -9.85 4.00
C TYR A 71 4.84 -9.49 5.31
N GLU A 72 5.05 -10.46 6.22
CA GLU A 72 5.73 -10.20 7.48
C GLU A 72 7.16 -9.68 7.26
N ARG A 73 7.90 -10.26 6.30
CA ARG A 73 9.22 -9.73 5.91
C ARG A 73 9.12 -8.29 5.42
N PHE A 74 8.19 -7.99 4.50
CA PHE A 74 7.99 -6.62 4.05
C PHE A 74 7.68 -5.67 5.22
N LEU A 75 6.76 -6.07 6.11
CA LEU A 75 6.35 -5.26 7.25
C LEU A 75 7.54 -4.97 8.17
N ARG A 76 8.30 -6.00 8.57
CA ARG A 76 9.39 -5.87 9.56
C ARG A 76 10.66 -5.25 8.99
N ASP A 77 11.08 -5.72 7.82
CA ASP A 77 12.40 -5.41 7.26
C ASP A 77 12.38 -4.13 6.42
N HIS A 78 11.20 -3.69 5.98
CA HIS A 78 11.02 -2.49 5.16
C HIS A 78 10.08 -1.47 5.80
N LEU A 79 8.78 -1.77 5.91
CA LEU A 79 7.79 -0.76 6.26
C LEU A 79 8.03 -0.14 7.64
N LEU A 80 8.27 -0.97 8.67
CA LEU A 80 8.54 -0.50 10.02
C LEU A 80 9.94 0.14 10.18
N GLN A 81 10.82 0.00 9.18
CA GLN A 81 12.12 0.67 9.15
C GLN A 81 12.08 2.02 8.44
N LEU A 82 10.96 2.36 7.79
CA LEU A 82 10.83 3.64 7.10
C LEU A 82 10.86 4.80 8.09
N PRO A 83 11.42 5.96 7.69
CA PRO A 83 11.48 7.14 8.54
C PRO A 83 10.11 7.50 9.11
N HIS A 84 10.11 7.79 10.41
CA HIS A 84 8.96 8.31 11.16
C HIS A 84 7.76 7.37 11.29
N VAL A 85 7.82 6.12 10.85
CA VAL A 85 6.72 5.17 11.09
C VAL A 85 6.57 4.94 12.61
N HIS A 86 5.41 5.31 13.16
CA HIS A 86 5.10 5.12 14.57
C HIS A 86 4.32 3.83 14.82
N GLU A 87 3.27 3.63 14.04
CA GLU A 87 2.44 2.43 14.11
C GLU A 87 1.93 2.05 12.71
N ALA A 88 1.72 0.75 12.51
CA ALA A 88 1.17 0.20 11.28
C ALA A 88 0.11 -0.86 11.62
N HIS A 89 -1.12 -0.66 11.15
CA HIS A 89 -2.24 -1.57 11.39
C HIS A 89 -2.60 -2.28 10.08
N SER A 90 -2.56 -3.60 10.09
CA SER A 90 -2.70 -4.43 8.89
C SER A 90 -4.04 -5.13 8.84
N ASN A 91 -4.79 -4.94 7.76
CA ASN A 91 -6.05 -5.59 7.48
C ASN A 91 -5.93 -6.47 6.23
N ILE A 92 -6.02 -7.79 6.40
CA ILE A 92 -5.85 -8.75 5.30
C ILE A 92 -7.20 -8.96 4.60
N ALA A 93 -7.22 -8.78 3.28
CA ALA A 93 -8.41 -9.07 2.49
C ALA A 93 -8.65 -10.58 2.39
N MET A 94 -9.80 -11.05 2.88
CA MET A 94 -10.17 -12.47 2.80
C MET A 94 -10.60 -12.90 1.40
N SER A 95 -11.24 -12.01 0.66
CA SER A 95 -11.65 -12.21 -0.72
C SER A 95 -11.76 -10.88 -1.46
N THR A 96 -11.69 -10.91 -2.79
CA THR A 96 -11.94 -9.73 -3.64
C THR A 96 -13.32 -9.84 -4.25
N VAL A 97 -14.24 -8.97 -3.83
CA VAL A 97 -15.61 -8.91 -4.41
C VAL A 97 -15.61 -8.15 -5.73
N LYS A 98 -14.91 -7.02 -5.80
CA LYS A 98 -14.79 -6.19 -7.02
C LYS A 98 -13.42 -5.49 -7.04
N ARG A 99 -12.79 -5.47 -8.21
CA ARG A 99 -11.58 -4.67 -8.48
C ARG A 99 -11.61 -4.25 -9.95
N THR A 100 -11.77 -2.94 -10.20
CA THR A 100 -11.76 -2.36 -11.55
C THR A 100 -10.87 -1.12 -11.56
N THR A 101 -10.28 -0.83 -12.73
CA THR A 101 -9.56 0.42 -13.01
C THR A 101 -10.39 1.38 -13.85
N GLU A 102 -11.63 1.01 -14.18
CA GLU A 102 -12.55 1.84 -14.98
C GLU A 102 -13.12 2.98 -14.14
N LEU A 103 -13.14 4.19 -14.72
CA LEU A 103 -13.76 5.37 -14.12
C LEU A 103 -15.23 5.48 -14.57
N PRO A 104 -16.14 5.98 -13.71
CA PRO A 104 -17.53 6.21 -14.08
C PRO A 104 -17.64 7.50 -14.92
N LEU A 105 -17.93 7.38 -16.22
CA LEU A 105 -17.94 8.50 -17.18
C LEU A 105 -19.32 8.75 -17.82
N ASP A 106 -20.37 8.16 -17.27
CA ASP A 106 -21.76 8.33 -17.72
C ASP A 106 -22.38 9.66 -17.24
#